data_AF-A0A2N5LZQ5-F1
#
_entry.id   AF-A0A2N5LZQ5-F1
#
_cell.length_a   1.000
_cell.length_b   1.000
_cell.length_c   1.000
_cell.angle_alpha   90.00
_cell.angle_beta   90.00
_cell.angle_gamma   90.00
#
_symmetry.space_group_name_H-M   'P 1'
#
loop_
_entity.id
_entity.type
_entity.pdbx_description
1 polymer ?
#
loop_
_entity_poly.entity_id
_entity_poly.type
_entity_poly.pdbx_seq_one_letter_code
_entity_poly.pdbx_strand_id
1 'polypeptide(L)'
;MRKYEKGRHSLSYICYNYKKMKQIRGSSKSMVNKQELFSFISEKSQNIISILSADGVFTYISPTVEALLGYSPHEVIGKPAASFNPPDTNREWQDYRNSLFIDKNTFRFIGRVRHKNGDYRWYETTTEIIRDPSGNIIQTINVGRDITDRKQAEEELASLVKELSSPVIPVIDGILVIPLIGKFNRERMSDLIHTALTHVSNGKADTLLLDVTGYTHADDLSLAGIQQLITAVHLMGTECFIVGISPDLAIGLTRSQINLSGVRTFSTLQKGVEFCIQRKRER
;
A
#
# COMPACT_ATOMS: atom_id res chain seq x y z
N MET A 1 5.83 20.25 -1.72
CA MET A 1 5.11 20.15 -3.01
C MET A 1 5.96 20.40 -4.28
N ARG A 2 7.31 20.35 -4.27
CA ARG A 2 8.15 20.77 -5.43
C ARG A 2 8.95 19.67 -6.17
N LYS A 3 8.69 18.37 -5.93
CA LYS A 3 9.42 17.26 -6.60
C LYS A 3 8.61 16.52 -7.68
N TYR A 4 7.32 16.81 -7.86
CA TYR A 4 6.41 16.03 -8.72
C TYR A 4 6.26 16.54 -10.17
N GLU A 5 6.77 17.72 -10.51
CA GLU A 5 6.61 18.29 -11.87
C GLU A 5 7.64 17.76 -12.89
N LYS A 6 8.83 17.34 -12.46
CA LYS A 6 9.93 16.96 -13.38
C LYS A 6 9.63 15.76 -14.30
N GLY A 7 8.76 14.83 -13.88
CA GLY A 7 8.41 13.65 -14.68
C GLY A 7 7.46 13.90 -15.84
N ARG A 8 6.60 14.95 -15.78
CA ARG A 8 5.74 15.32 -16.92
C ARG A 8 6.55 15.92 -18.07
N HIS A 9 7.60 16.67 -17.73
CA HIS A 9 8.47 17.29 -18.72
C HIS A 9 9.25 16.26 -19.52
N SER A 10 9.72 15.15 -18.91
CA SER A 10 10.48 14.12 -19.64
C SER A 10 9.62 13.34 -20.63
N LEU A 11 8.43 12.84 -20.25
CA LEU A 11 7.58 12.08 -21.17
C LEU A 11 7.01 12.96 -22.28
N SER A 12 6.52 14.16 -21.95
CA SER A 12 6.03 15.11 -22.96
C SER A 12 7.13 15.51 -23.93
N TYR A 13 8.37 15.68 -23.47
CA TYR A 13 9.54 15.96 -24.31
C TYR A 13 9.95 14.75 -25.16
N ILE A 14 9.94 13.53 -24.60
CA ILE A 14 10.20 12.27 -25.34
C ILE A 14 9.17 12.12 -26.47
N CYS A 15 7.89 12.29 -26.16
CA CYS A 15 6.81 12.12 -27.11
C CYS A 15 6.74 13.26 -28.14
N TYR A 16 7.05 14.50 -27.75
CA TYR A 16 7.22 15.63 -28.66
C TYR A 16 8.33 15.36 -29.68
N ASN A 17 9.52 14.97 -29.20
CA ASN A 17 10.65 14.66 -30.09
C ASN A 17 10.35 13.44 -30.97
N TYR A 18 9.69 12.41 -30.42
CA TYR A 18 9.28 11.24 -31.19
C TYR A 18 8.30 11.57 -32.33
N LYS A 19 7.24 12.36 -32.04
CA LYS A 19 6.27 12.82 -33.05
C LYS A 19 6.93 13.69 -34.13
N LYS A 20 7.83 14.60 -33.71
CA LYS A 20 8.59 15.48 -34.60
C LYS A 20 9.52 14.69 -35.53
N MET A 21 10.21 13.67 -35.02
CA MET A 21 11.07 12.79 -35.82
C MET A 21 10.30 11.98 -36.88
N LYS A 22 9.04 11.59 -36.62
CA LYS A 22 8.20 10.88 -37.62
C LYS A 22 7.74 11.80 -38.77
N GLN A 23 7.64 13.12 -38.53
CA GLN A 23 7.26 14.10 -39.55
C GLN A 23 8.44 14.53 -40.45
N ILE A 24 9.68 14.49 -39.94
CA ILE A 24 10.87 14.88 -40.70
C ILE A 24 11.35 13.69 -41.54
N ARG A 25 10.71 13.45 -42.68
CA ARG A 25 11.08 12.37 -43.62
C ARG A 25 12.04 12.81 -44.73
N GLY A 26 12.69 13.98 -44.63
CA GLY A 26 13.37 14.58 -45.79
C GLY A 26 14.49 15.59 -45.57
N SER A 27 15.33 15.50 -44.52
CA SER A 27 16.55 16.34 -44.46
C SER A 27 17.68 15.68 -43.66
N SER A 28 18.75 15.30 -44.36
CA SER A 28 19.86 14.45 -43.90
C SER A 28 20.88 15.09 -42.92
N LYS A 29 20.55 16.16 -42.19
CA LYS A 29 21.56 16.83 -41.31
C LYS A 29 20.97 17.35 -39.99
N SER A 30 20.70 16.44 -39.07
CA SER A 30 20.92 16.57 -37.60
C SER A 30 20.23 15.39 -36.90
N MET A 31 20.69 14.17 -37.16
CA MET A 31 20.10 12.97 -36.58
C MET A 31 20.85 12.64 -35.29
N VAL A 32 20.47 13.25 -34.17
CA VAL A 32 20.65 12.54 -32.90
C VAL A 32 19.81 11.28 -33.05
N ASN A 33 20.45 10.11 -33.05
CA ASN A 33 19.75 8.85 -33.28
C ASN A 33 18.62 8.74 -32.24
N LYS A 34 17.41 8.36 -32.66
CA LYS A 34 16.26 8.15 -31.74
C LYS A 34 16.66 7.28 -30.55
N GLN A 35 17.52 6.29 -30.79
CA GLN A 35 18.14 5.43 -29.77
C GLN A 35 19.05 6.21 -28.82
N GLU A 36 19.92 7.09 -29.32
CA GLU A 36 20.84 7.91 -28.51
C GLU A 36 20.08 8.89 -27.62
N LEU A 37 19.03 9.53 -28.14
CA LEU A 37 18.20 10.45 -27.37
C LEU A 37 17.49 9.71 -26.22
N PHE A 38 16.90 8.55 -26.50
CA PHE A 38 16.23 7.77 -25.47
C PHE A 38 17.22 7.18 -24.45
N SER A 39 18.40 6.71 -24.88
CA SER A 39 19.45 6.26 -23.97
C SER A 39 19.84 7.37 -23.01
N PHE A 40 20.17 8.55 -23.55
CA PHE A 40 20.58 9.71 -22.77
C PHE A 40 19.53 10.15 -21.72
N ILE A 41 18.25 10.21 -22.11
CA ILE A 41 17.17 10.60 -21.18
C ILE A 41 16.97 9.52 -20.11
N SER A 42 17.05 8.25 -20.49
CA SER A 42 16.88 7.13 -19.55
C SER A 42 18.01 7.06 -18.52
N GLU A 43 19.26 7.22 -18.95
CA GLU A 43 20.46 7.16 -18.10
C GLU A 43 20.48 8.29 -17.06
N LYS A 44 20.19 9.52 -17.49
CA LYS A 44 20.18 10.68 -16.59
C LYS A 44 19.02 10.65 -15.58
N SER A 45 17.96 9.91 -15.87
CA SER A 45 16.74 9.87 -15.05
C SER A 45 16.54 8.56 -14.30
N GLN A 46 17.42 7.57 -14.49
CA GLN A 46 17.29 6.20 -13.94
C GLN A 46 15.91 5.59 -14.20
N ASN A 47 15.32 5.89 -15.35
CA ASN A 47 14.03 5.34 -15.77
C ASN A 47 14.23 4.36 -16.92
N ILE A 48 13.35 3.39 -17.02
CA ILE A 48 13.24 2.53 -18.20
C ILE A 48 12.31 3.21 -19.20
N ILE A 49 12.80 3.44 -20.42
CA ILE A 49 11.97 3.88 -21.54
C ILE A 49 11.68 2.68 -22.42
N SER A 50 10.41 2.41 -22.71
CA SER A 50 10.03 1.31 -23.60
C SER A 50 8.96 1.71 -24.60
N ILE A 51 8.96 1.03 -25.74
CA ILE A 51 7.91 1.13 -26.75
C ILE A 51 7.33 -0.26 -26.94
N LEU A 52 6.00 -0.35 -26.91
CA LEU A 52 5.27 -1.58 -27.16
C LEU A 52 4.41 -1.43 -28.41
N SER A 53 4.25 -2.52 -29.17
CA SER A 53 3.24 -2.60 -30.23
C SER A 53 1.81 -2.51 -29.66
N ALA A 54 0.82 -2.40 -30.54
CA ALA A 54 -0.59 -2.50 -30.17
C ALA A 54 -0.93 -3.75 -29.35
N ASP A 55 -0.24 -4.86 -29.63
CA ASP A 55 -0.41 -6.16 -28.94
C ASP A 55 0.37 -6.24 -27.60
N GLY A 56 1.01 -5.16 -27.16
CA GLY A 56 1.76 -5.13 -25.91
C GLY A 56 3.10 -5.86 -25.97
N VAL A 57 3.69 -6.02 -27.17
CA VAL A 57 5.01 -6.62 -27.37
C VAL A 57 6.08 -5.54 -27.42
N PHE A 58 7.18 -5.71 -26.69
CA PHE A 58 8.28 -4.74 -26.70
C PHE A 58 8.93 -4.64 -28.07
N THR A 59 8.90 -3.44 -28.67
CA THR A 59 9.63 -3.11 -29.91
C THR A 59 10.90 -2.31 -29.63
N TYR A 60 10.98 -1.69 -28.44
CA TYR A 60 12.17 -1.00 -27.95
C TYR A 60 12.18 -1.01 -26.42
N ILE A 61 13.38 -1.06 -25.84
CA ILE A 61 13.62 -0.79 -24.42
C ILE A 61 15.00 -0.17 -24.25
N SER A 62 15.11 0.84 -23.39
CA SER A 62 16.37 1.52 -23.11
C SER A 62 17.37 0.60 -22.40
N PRO A 63 18.69 0.72 -22.65
CA PRO A 63 19.73 -0.10 -21.99
C PRO A 63 19.68 -0.08 -20.46
N THR A 64 19.14 0.97 -19.85
CA THR A 64 18.90 1.10 -18.40
C THR A 64 18.12 -0.08 -17.79
N VAL A 65 17.39 -0.85 -18.59
CA VAL A 65 16.76 -2.10 -18.14
C VAL A 65 17.77 -3.11 -17.57
N GLU A 66 19.01 -3.11 -18.05
CA GLU A 66 20.05 -4.03 -17.59
C GLU A 66 20.49 -3.68 -16.17
N ALA A 67 20.75 -2.40 -15.90
CA ALA A 67 21.12 -1.93 -14.57
C ALA A 67 19.98 -2.08 -13.54
N LEU A 68 18.72 -1.94 -13.96
CA LEU A 68 17.57 -1.91 -13.04
C LEU A 68 16.84 -3.25 -12.89
N LEU A 69 16.78 -4.07 -13.94
CA LEU A 69 16.05 -5.35 -13.97
C LEU A 69 16.93 -6.55 -14.33
N GLY A 70 18.22 -6.34 -14.65
CA GLY A 70 19.18 -7.41 -14.96
C GLY A 70 19.02 -8.03 -16.34
N TYR A 71 18.01 -7.63 -17.12
CA TYR A 71 17.81 -8.10 -18.49
C TYR A 71 18.58 -7.22 -19.45
N SER A 72 19.23 -7.84 -20.43
CA SER A 72 19.69 -7.11 -21.60
C SER A 72 18.51 -6.75 -22.51
N PRO A 73 18.61 -5.68 -23.33
CA PRO A 73 17.53 -5.30 -24.25
C PRO A 73 17.08 -6.42 -25.20
N HIS A 74 18.00 -7.27 -25.66
CA HIS A 74 17.69 -8.37 -26.58
C HIS A 74 16.89 -9.49 -25.92
N GLU A 75 16.98 -9.65 -24.60
CA GLU A 75 16.16 -10.61 -23.85
C GLU A 75 14.72 -10.14 -23.68
N VAL A 76 14.44 -8.84 -23.86
CA VAL A 76 13.13 -8.22 -23.61
C VAL A 76 12.39 -7.91 -24.90
N ILE A 77 13.10 -7.41 -25.92
CA ILE A 77 12.51 -7.08 -27.23
C ILE A 77 11.88 -8.34 -27.85
N GLY A 78 10.68 -8.19 -28.41
CA GLY A 78 9.90 -9.28 -29.00
C GLY A 78 9.07 -10.07 -28.00
N LYS A 79 9.19 -9.81 -26.69
CA LYS A 79 8.35 -10.47 -25.67
C LYS A 79 7.13 -9.62 -25.27
N PRO A 80 6.02 -10.25 -24.89
CA PRO A 80 4.88 -9.54 -24.31
C PRO A 80 5.25 -8.95 -22.96
N ALA A 81 4.84 -7.72 -22.66
CA ALA A 81 5.09 -7.10 -21.36
C ALA A 81 4.56 -7.92 -20.18
N ALA A 82 3.42 -8.59 -20.36
CA ALA A 82 2.81 -9.48 -19.38
C ALA A 82 3.72 -10.64 -18.91
N SER A 83 4.70 -11.05 -19.71
CA SER A 83 5.65 -12.11 -19.32
C SER A 83 6.63 -11.71 -18.21
N PHE A 84 6.69 -10.41 -17.88
CA PHE A 84 7.53 -9.86 -16.82
C PHE A 84 6.73 -9.46 -15.58
N ASN A 85 5.42 -9.70 -15.54
CA ASN A 85 4.59 -9.39 -14.37
C ASN A 85 4.31 -10.66 -13.55
N PRO A 86 4.02 -10.53 -12.24
CA PRO A 86 3.59 -11.67 -11.45
C PRO A 86 2.29 -12.29 -11.98
N PRO A 87 2.11 -13.62 -11.85
CA PRO A 87 0.92 -14.31 -12.37
C PRO A 87 -0.40 -13.90 -11.69
N ASP A 88 -0.35 -13.35 -10.48
CA ASP A 88 -1.53 -12.96 -9.68
C ASP A 88 -1.81 -11.44 -9.69
N THR A 89 -1.64 -10.78 -10.83
CA THR A 89 -1.73 -9.30 -10.96
C THR A 89 -3.08 -8.80 -11.46
N ASN A 90 -4.17 -9.52 -11.20
CA ASN A 90 -5.50 -9.22 -11.74
C ASN A 90 -5.92 -7.75 -11.56
N ARG A 91 -5.69 -7.14 -10.39
CA ARG A 91 -6.06 -5.73 -10.14
C ARG A 91 -5.18 -4.72 -10.91
N GLU A 92 -3.86 -4.89 -10.90
CA GLU A 92 -2.91 -4.00 -11.60
C GLU A 92 -3.16 -4.01 -13.13
N TRP A 93 -3.50 -5.19 -13.68
CA TRP A 93 -3.87 -5.35 -15.09
C TRP A 93 -5.26 -4.83 -15.45
N GLN A 94 -6.23 -4.96 -14.55
CA GLN A 94 -7.56 -4.36 -14.72
C GLN A 94 -7.43 -2.84 -14.81
N ASP A 95 -6.66 -2.21 -13.92
CA ASP A 95 -6.44 -0.76 -13.93
C ASP A 95 -5.72 -0.31 -15.22
N TYR A 96 -4.69 -1.04 -15.65
CA TYR A 96 -4.03 -0.80 -16.93
C TYR A 96 -5.01 -0.94 -18.12
N ARG A 97 -5.75 -2.05 -18.20
CA ARG A 97 -6.68 -2.30 -19.31
C ARG A 97 -7.78 -1.25 -19.37
N ASN A 98 -8.41 -0.94 -18.24
CA ASN A 98 -9.46 0.07 -18.16
C ASN A 98 -8.95 1.44 -18.62
N SER A 99 -7.70 1.77 -18.33
CA SER A 99 -7.10 3.05 -18.74
C SER A 99 -6.84 3.18 -20.25
N LEU A 100 -6.75 2.07 -21.00
CA LEU A 100 -6.60 2.09 -22.47
C LEU A 100 -7.89 2.49 -23.21
N PHE A 101 -9.05 2.36 -22.55
CA PHE A 101 -10.39 2.63 -23.10
C PHE A 101 -10.96 3.99 -22.67
N ILE A 102 -10.22 4.77 -21.88
CA ILE A 102 -10.58 6.15 -21.54
C ILE A 102 -10.14 7.06 -22.70
N ASP A 103 -10.91 8.11 -23.00
CA ASP A 103 -10.61 9.18 -23.98
C ASP A 103 -9.37 10.05 -23.61
N LYS A 104 -8.37 9.46 -22.96
CA LYS A 104 -7.11 10.06 -22.60
C LYS A 104 -5.98 9.27 -23.24
N ASN A 105 -5.14 9.95 -24.00
CA ASN A 105 -3.94 9.35 -24.60
C ASN A 105 -2.79 9.15 -23.60
N THR A 106 -2.97 9.56 -22.35
CA THR A 106 -1.96 9.40 -21.31
C THR A 106 -2.58 8.92 -20.00
N PHE A 107 -1.98 7.89 -19.42
CA PHE A 107 -2.37 7.37 -18.11
C PHE A 107 -1.13 6.93 -17.32
N ARG A 108 -1.35 6.59 -16.06
CA ARG A 108 -0.32 6.10 -15.16
C ARG A 108 -0.84 4.88 -14.43
N PHE A 109 0.03 3.89 -14.24
CA PHE A 109 -0.26 2.74 -13.41
C PHE A 109 0.96 2.38 -12.56
N ILE A 110 0.71 1.66 -11.47
CA ILE A 110 1.75 1.08 -10.62
C ILE A 110 1.61 -0.43 -10.72
N GLY A 111 2.70 -1.13 -10.97
CA GLY A 111 2.69 -2.58 -11.03
C GLY A 111 4.04 -3.20 -10.73
N ARG A 112 4.01 -4.50 -10.44
CA ARG A 112 5.22 -5.28 -10.16
C ARG A 112 5.83 -5.81 -11.45
N VAL A 113 7.15 -5.68 -11.55
CA VAL A 113 7.96 -6.18 -12.68
C VAL A 113 9.03 -7.11 -12.13
N ARG A 114 9.14 -8.29 -12.72
CA ARG A 114 10.12 -9.31 -12.36
C ARG A 114 11.50 -8.83 -12.76
N HIS A 115 12.45 -8.92 -11.83
CA HIS A 115 13.88 -8.80 -12.06
C HIS A 115 14.44 -10.16 -12.49
N LYS A 116 15.54 -10.18 -13.25
CA LYS A 116 16.13 -11.43 -13.80
C LYS A 116 16.52 -12.46 -12.73
N ASN A 117 16.85 -12.00 -11.52
CA ASN A 117 17.15 -12.85 -10.37
C ASN A 117 15.93 -13.55 -9.75
N GLY A 118 14.70 -13.22 -10.19
CA GLY A 118 13.45 -13.81 -9.69
C GLY A 118 12.63 -12.89 -8.78
N ASP A 119 13.22 -11.82 -8.23
CA ASP A 119 12.53 -10.88 -7.35
C ASP A 119 11.57 -9.99 -8.14
N TYR A 120 10.61 -9.36 -7.47
CA TYR A 120 9.72 -8.38 -8.06
C TYR A 120 10.02 -6.98 -7.54
N ARG A 121 10.06 -6.02 -8.46
CA ARG A 121 10.26 -4.59 -8.18
C ARG A 121 9.01 -3.79 -8.53
N TRP A 122 8.77 -2.72 -7.78
CA TRP A 122 7.64 -1.84 -8.00
C TRP A 122 7.97 -0.76 -9.02
N TYR A 123 7.18 -0.66 -10.08
CA TYR A 123 7.33 0.38 -11.10
C TYR A 123 6.09 1.26 -11.19
N GLU A 124 6.31 2.57 -11.12
CA GLU A 124 5.34 3.57 -11.55
C GLU A 124 5.57 3.85 -13.03
N THR A 125 4.63 3.47 -13.89
CA THR A 125 4.76 3.62 -15.34
C THR A 125 3.78 4.67 -15.83
N THR A 126 4.31 5.68 -16.52
CA THR A 126 3.49 6.63 -17.28
C THR A 126 3.50 6.24 -18.75
N THR A 127 2.33 6.08 -19.34
CA THR A 127 2.13 5.59 -20.70
C THR A 127 1.49 6.67 -21.56
N GLU A 128 2.04 6.88 -22.76
CA GLU A 128 1.42 7.64 -23.84
C GLU A 128 1.01 6.68 -24.98
N ILE A 129 -0.25 6.76 -25.38
CA ILE A 129 -0.83 5.94 -26.45
C ILE A 129 -0.72 6.72 -27.76
N ILE A 130 -0.13 6.08 -28.78
CA ILE A 130 -0.08 6.62 -30.14
C ILE A 130 -1.15 5.91 -30.97
N ARG A 131 -2.11 6.69 -31.48
CA ARG A 131 -3.23 6.20 -32.29
C ARG A 131 -3.10 6.61 -33.76
N ASP A 132 -3.73 5.84 -34.63
CA ASP A 132 -3.96 6.23 -36.03
C ASP A 132 -5.14 7.22 -36.13
N PRO A 133 -5.39 7.83 -37.31
CA PRO A 133 -6.53 8.72 -37.52
C PRO A 133 -7.91 8.08 -37.28
N SER A 134 -7.99 6.75 -37.33
CA SER A 134 -9.20 5.98 -37.08
C SER A 134 -9.40 5.64 -35.59
N GLY A 135 -8.46 6.05 -34.72
CA GLY A 135 -8.50 5.82 -33.27
C GLY A 135 -7.85 4.52 -32.79
N ASN A 136 -7.33 3.68 -33.70
CA ASN A 136 -6.68 2.43 -33.34
C ASN A 136 -5.31 2.67 -32.72
N ILE A 137 -4.96 1.89 -31.70
CA ILE A 137 -3.64 1.96 -31.07
C ILE A 137 -2.60 1.41 -32.05
N ILE A 138 -1.58 2.21 -32.37
CA ILE A 138 -0.42 1.77 -33.15
C ILE A 138 0.66 1.22 -32.20
N GLN A 139 0.91 1.95 -31.11
CA GLN A 139 1.95 1.63 -30.14
C GLN A 139 1.76 2.44 -28.85
N THR A 140 2.45 2.03 -27.78
CA THR A 140 2.55 2.81 -26.55
C THR A 140 4.01 3.18 -26.26
N ILE A 141 4.22 4.36 -25.68
CA ILE A 141 5.51 4.83 -25.18
C ILE A 141 5.40 4.91 -23.67
N ASN A 142 6.35 4.32 -22.97
CA ASN A 142 6.27 4.11 -21.54
C ASN A 142 7.56 4.59 -20.88
N VAL A 143 7.40 5.29 -19.76
CA VAL A 143 8.49 5.66 -18.86
C VAL A 143 8.18 5.02 -17.52
N GLY A 144 8.94 3.98 -17.19
CA GLY A 144 8.87 3.23 -15.95
C GLY A 144 9.90 3.73 -14.95
N ARG A 145 9.44 4.16 -13.78
CA ARG A 145 10.28 4.57 -12.67
C ARG A 145 10.23 3.51 -11.57
N ASP A 146 11.40 3.07 -11.13
CA ASP A 146 11.51 2.20 -9.95
C ASP A 146 11.08 3.00 -8.70
N ILE A 147 10.12 2.45 -7.96
CA ILE A 147 9.61 3.00 -6.71
C ILE A 147 9.73 1.97 -5.56
N THR A 148 10.56 0.94 -5.73
CA THR A 148 10.73 -0.16 -4.76
C THR A 148 11.14 0.36 -3.40
N ASP A 149 12.19 1.19 -3.31
CA ASP A 149 12.65 1.78 -2.04
C ASP A 149 11.55 2.59 -1.35
N ARG A 150 10.75 3.34 -2.13
CA ARG A 150 9.61 4.10 -1.59
C ARG A 150 8.55 3.16 -1.04
N LYS A 151 8.27 2.06 -1.73
CA LYS A 151 7.27 1.08 -1.31
C LYS A 151 7.73 0.31 -0.07
N GLN A 152 8.99 -0.08 -0.01
CA GLN A 152 9.59 -0.71 1.17
C GLN A 152 9.55 0.24 2.36
N ALA A 153 9.93 1.51 2.19
CA ALA A 153 9.82 2.50 3.27
C ALA A 153 8.37 2.75 3.72
N GLU A 154 7.40 2.76 2.80
CA GLU A 154 5.96 2.84 3.11
C GLU A 154 5.50 1.60 3.92
N GLU A 155 5.95 0.40 3.54
CA GLU A 155 5.62 -0.86 4.22
C GLU A 155 6.29 -0.98 5.58
N GLU A 156 7.57 -0.62 5.70
CA GLU A 156 8.30 -0.56 6.97
C GLU A 156 7.65 0.44 7.93
N LEU A 157 7.31 1.64 7.45
CA LEU A 157 6.59 2.62 8.26
C LEU A 157 5.22 2.08 8.68
N ALA A 158 4.48 1.43 7.78
CA ALA A 158 3.19 0.82 8.12
C ALA A 158 3.35 -0.32 9.15
N SER A 159 4.41 -1.12 9.05
CA SER A 159 4.74 -2.19 9.99
C SER A 159 5.11 -1.63 11.36
N LEU A 160 5.97 -0.62 11.41
CA LEU A 160 6.34 0.07 12.66
C LEU A 160 5.11 0.71 13.31
N VAL A 161 4.23 1.34 12.52
CA VAL A 161 2.95 1.84 13.02
C VAL A 161 2.05 0.70 13.51
N LYS A 162 2.05 -0.46 12.85
CA LYS A 162 1.30 -1.66 13.28
C LYS A 162 1.84 -2.20 14.61
N GLU A 163 3.15 -2.35 14.76
CA GLU A 163 3.80 -2.81 16.00
C GLU A 163 3.59 -1.85 17.17
N LEU A 164 3.66 -0.53 16.93
CA LEU A 164 3.41 0.49 17.95
C LEU A 164 1.94 0.63 18.34
N SER A 165 1.01 0.08 17.56
CA SER A 165 -0.41 0.39 17.72
C SER A 165 -1.18 -0.44 18.74
N SER A 166 -0.60 -1.54 19.24
CA SER A 166 -1.23 -2.42 20.23
C SER A 166 -0.23 -3.06 21.23
N PRO A 167 0.70 -2.31 21.86
CA PRO A 167 1.56 -2.88 22.89
C PRO A 167 0.71 -3.40 24.06
N VAL A 168 0.94 -4.63 24.49
CA VAL A 168 0.39 -5.11 25.76
C VAL A 168 1.27 -4.57 26.87
N ILE A 169 0.74 -3.63 27.65
CA ILE A 169 1.46 -2.95 28.71
C ILE A 169 1.05 -3.55 30.06
N PRO A 170 1.93 -4.31 30.75
CA PRO A 170 1.69 -4.67 32.14
C PRO A 170 1.80 -3.41 33.00
N VAL A 171 0.75 -3.08 33.76
CA VAL A 171 0.76 -1.90 34.65
C VAL A 171 1.21 -2.28 36.06
N ILE A 172 0.62 -3.35 36.59
CA ILE A 172 1.01 -4.03 37.83
C ILE A 172 0.68 -5.52 37.69
N ASP A 173 1.13 -6.35 38.64
CA ASP A 173 0.85 -7.79 38.64
C ASP A 173 -0.65 -8.07 38.44
N GLY A 174 -0.98 -8.85 37.42
CA GLY A 174 -2.35 -9.26 37.08
C GLY A 174 -3.20 -8.20 36.36
N ILE A 175 -2.67 -7.01 36.04
CA ILE A 175 -3.38 -5.97 35.27
C ILE A 175 -2.63 -5.66 33.98
N LEU A 176 -3.29 -5.92 32.84
CA LEU A 176 -2.81 -5.57 31.51
C LEU A 176 -3.60 -4.40 30.92
N VAL A 177 -2.92 -3.50 30.25
CA VAL A 177 -3.52 -2.45 29.41
C VAL A 177 -3.17 -2.71 27.96
N ILE A 178 -4.16 -2.64 27.08
CA ILE A 178 -3.97 -2.71 25.63
C ILE A 178 -4.58 -1.45 25.01
N PRO A 179 -3.76 -0.52 24.50
CA PRO A 179 -4.25 0.65 23.79
C PRO A 179 -4.66 0.28 22.36
N LEU A 180 -5.79 0.83 21.91
CA LEU A 180 -6.29 0.75 20.55
C LEU A 180 -6.09 2.08 19.86
N ILE A 181 -5.04 2.17 19.04
CA ILE A 181 -4.68 3.38 18.32
C ILE A 181 -4.90 3.21 16.81
N GLY A 182 -5.69 4.12 16.24
CA GLY A 182 -5.92 4.21 14.80
C GLY A 182 -7.03 3.29 14.28
N LYS A 183 -6.94 2.92 13.00
CA LYS A 183 -7.97 2.13 12.29
C LYS A 183 -7.68 0.63 12.35
N PHE A 184 -8.66 -0.17 12.77
CA PHE A 184 -8.52 -1.62 12.83
C PHE A 184 -9.26 -2.29 11.67
N ASN A 185 -8.52 -3.01 10.82
CA ASN A 185 -9.09 -3.89 9.81
C ASN A 185 -9.18 -5.33 10.34
N ARG A 186 -9.71 -6.26 9.53
CA ARG A 186 -9.85 -7.68 9.91
C ARG A 186 -8.55 -8.31 10.39
N GLU A 187 -7.45 -8.08 9.67
CA GLU A 187 -6.14 -8.65 10.00
C GLU A 187 -5.62 -8.11 11.33
N ARG A 188 -5.61 -6.78 11.51
CA ARG A 188 -5.19 -6.13 12.76
C ARG A 188 -6.03 -6.56 13.96
N MET A 189 -7.33 -6.79 13.77
CA MET A 189 -8.19 -7.30 14.84
C MET A 189 -7.84 -8.74 15.23
N SER A 190 -7.57 -9.60 14.26
CA SER A 190 -7.14 -10.98 14.51
C SER A 190 -5.81 -11.01 15.28
N ASP A 191 -4.84 -10.20 14.86
CA ASP A 191 -3.53 -10.10 15.51
C ASP A 191 -3.65 -9.57 16.95
N LEU A 192 -4.50 -8.57 17.17
CA LEU A 192 -4.80 -8.03 18.49
C LEU A 192 -5.39 -9.10 19.41
N ILE A 193 -6.39 -9.85 18.92
CA ILE A 193 -7.03 -10.93 19.70
C ILE A 193 -5.99 -11.98 20.08
N HIS A 194 -5.21 -12.47 19.11
CA HIS A 194 -4.18 -13.47 19.37
C HIS A 194 -3.15 -12.97 20.39
N THR A 195 -2.67 -11.74 20.22
CA THR A 195 -1.66 -11.13 21.10
C THR A 195 -2.19 -10.94 22.52
N ALA A 196 -3.43 -10.43 22.67
CA ALA A 196 -4.06 -10.23 23.96
C ALA A 196 -4.25 -11.56 24.71
N LEU A 197 -4.80 -12.59 24.06
CA LEU A 197 -5.03 -13.89 24.67
C LEU A 197 -3.71 -14.60 25.05
N THR A 198 -2.67 -14.46 24.21
CA THR A 198 -1.33 -14.98 24.53
C THR A 198 -0.77 -14.36 25.81
N HIS A 199 -0.89 -13.03 25.96
CA HIS A 199 -0.42 -12.35 27.17
C HIS A 199 -1.29 -12.66 28.40
N VAL A 200 -2.61 -12.78 28.23
CA VAL A 200 -3.51 -13.17 29.33
C VAL A 200 -3.14 -14.58 29.83
N SER A 201 -2.92 -15.52 28.92
CA SER A 201 -2.52 -16.90 29.24
C SER A 201 -1.15 -16.96 29.94
N ASN A 202 -0.17 -16.21 29.44
CA ASN A 202 1.21 -16.28 29.93
C ASN A 202 1.44 -15.44 31.21
N GLY A 203 0.72 -14.33 31.37
CA GLY A 203 0.95 -13.31 32.40
C GLY A 203 0.08 -13.44 33.65
N LYS A 204 -0.75 -14.47 33.78
CA LYS A 204 -1.79 -14.61 34.84
C LYS A 204 -2.56 -13.29 35.06
N ALA A 205 -3.01 -12.69 33.97
CA ALA A 205 -3.77 -11.45 34.05
C ALA A 205 -5.18 -11.74 34.58
N ASP A 206 -5.52 -11.20 35.74
CA ASP A 206 -6.87 -11.24 36.29
C ASP A 206 -7.76 -10.16 35.65
N THR A 207 -7.13 -9.13 35.08
CA THR A 207 -7.81 -7.96 34.53
C THR A 207 -7.12 -7.43 33.27
N LEU A 208 -7.93 -7.13 32.26
CA LEU A 208 -7.55 -6.46 31.01
C LEU A 208 -8.29 -5.12 30.88
N LEU A 209 -7.55 -4.05 30.62
CA LEU A 209 -8.05 -2.72 30.30
C LEU A 209 -7.81 -2.44 28.82
N LEU A 210 -8.88 -2.35 28.04
CA LEU A 210 -8.85 -1.99 26.64
C LEU A 210 -9.00 -0.47 26.49
N ASP A 211 -7.91 0.23 26.18
CA ASP A 211 -7.90 1.70 26.05
C ASP A 211 -8.25 2.13 24.64
N VAL A 212 -9.47 2.65 24.47
CA VAL A 212 -10.03 3.10 23.19
C VAL A 212 -9.85 4.61 22.96
N THR A 213 -8.99 5.29 23.72
CA THR A 213 -8.77 6.74 23.56
C THR A 213 -8.32 7.11 22.13
N GLY A 214 -7.51 6.27 21.49
CA GLY A 214 -7.00 6.48 20.13
C GLY A 214 -7.88 5.89 19.01
N TYR A 215 -9.04 5.32 19.37
CA TYR A 215 -9.91 4.58 18.46
C TYR A 215 -10.94 5.52 17.83
N THR A 216 -10.58 6.07 16.68
CA THR A 216 -11.29 7.21 16.06
C THR A 216 -12.27 6.83 14.95
N HIS A 217 -12.28 5.57 14.52
CA HIS A 217 -13.07 5.11 13.38
C HIS A 217 -13.66 3.72 13.66
N ALA A 218 -14.69 3.70 14.50
CA ALA A 218 -15.46 2.49 14.77
C ALA A 218 -16.37 2.17 13.59
N ASP A 219 -16.08 1.07 12.89
CA ASP A 219 -16.99 0.44 11.94
C ASP A 219 -17.55 -0.86 12.54
N ASP A 220 -18.60 -1.42 11.94
CA ASP A 220 -19.24 -2.63 12.46
C ASP A 220 -18.27 -3.81 12.58
N LEU A 221 -17.29 -3.90 11.68
CA LEU A 221 -16.28 -4.97 11.66
C LEU A 221 -15.33 -4.87 12.87
N SER A 222 -14.78 -3.69 13.10
CA SER A 222 -13.83 -3.42 14.18
C SER A 222 -14.51 -3.50 15.54
N LEU A 223 -15.75 -3.03 15.65
CA LEU A 223 -16.57 -3.23 16.84
C LEU A 223 -16.86 -4.71 17.11
N ALA A 224 -17.23 -5.50 16.09
CA ALA A 224 -17.44 -6.94 16.25
C ALA A 224 -16.17 -7.65 16.74
N GLY A 225 -15.00 -7.22 16.24
CA GLY A 225 -13.71 -7.68 16.73
C GLY A 225 -13.45 -7.35 18.20
N ILE A 226 -13.83 -6.16 18.67
CA ILE A 226 -13.75 -5.79 20.09
C ILE A 226 -14.66 -6.69 20.94
N GLN A 227 -15.90 -6.94 20.50
CA GLN A 227 -16.81 -7.84 21.20
C GLN A 227 -16.25 -9.27 21.28
N GLN A 228 -15.64 -9.75 20.19
CA GLN A 228 -14.99 -11.07 20.15
C GLN A 228 -13.81 -11.13 21.14
N LEU A 229 -12.95 -10.11 21.17
CA LEU A 229 -11.85 -10.02 22.13
C LEU A 229 -12.36 -10.09 23.57
N ILE A 230 -13.35 -9.26 23.91
CA ILE A 230 -13.94 -9.21 25.25
C ILE A 230 -14.49 -10.59 25.63
N THR A 231 -15.24 -11.22 24.72
CA THR A 231 -15.82 -12.56 24.96
C THR A 231 -14.72 -13.61 25.21
N ALA A 232 -13.68 -13.62 24.38
CA ALA A 232 -12.57 -14.57 24.52
C ALA A 232 -11.80 -14.39 25.83
N VAL A 233 -11.55 -13.14 26.25
CA VAL A 233 -10.88 -12.82 27.53
C VAL A 233 -11.73 -13.28 28.73
N HIS A 234 -13.05 -13.07 28.69
CA HIS A 234 -13.95 -13.56 29.74
C HIS A 234 -13.98 -15.09 29.83
N LEU A 235 -13.92 -15.80 28.69
CA LEU A 235 -13.83 -17.27 28.68
C LEU A 235 -12.55 -17.79 29.32
N MET A 236 -11.47 -17.00 29.33
CA MET A 236 -10.23 -17.31 30.03
C MET A 236 -10.28 -17.00 31.54
N GLY A 237 -11.40 -16.48 32.05
CA GLY A 237 -11.56 -16.11 33.46
C GLY A 237 -11.01 -14.73 33.82
N THR A 238 -10.63 -13.93 32.83
CA THR A 238 -10.10 -12.57 33.01
C THR A 238 -11.21 -11.54 32.86
N GLU A 239 -11.30 -10.58 33.79
CA GLU A 239 -12.24 -9.46 33.67
C GLU A 239 -11.74 -8.45 32.62
N CYS A 240 -12.62 -7.95 31.77
CA CYS A 240 -12.27 -6.95 30.75
C CYS A 240 -13.02 -5.63 30.98
N PHE A 241 -12.30 -4.52 30.95
CA PHE A 241 -12.81 -3.15 31.07
C PHE A 241 -12.47 -2.34 29.83
N ILE A 242 -13.36 -1.44 29.41
CA ILE A 242 -13.07 -0.49 28.32
C ILE A 242 -12.83 0.90 28.93
N VAL A 243 -11.73 1.55 28.55
CA VAL A 243 -11.37 2.87 29.07
C VAL A 243 -11.14 3.86 27.94
N GLY A 244 -11.31 5.16 28.19
CA GLY A 244 -11.07 6.18 27.17
C GLY A 244 -12.21 6.32 26.15
N ILE A 245 -13.44 5.91 26.50
CA ILE A 245 -14.58 6.03 25.60
C ILE A 245 -14.90 7.52 25.36
N SER A 246 -14.78 7.96 24.11
CA SER A 246 -15.21 9.28 23.67
C SER A 246 -16.75 9.35 23.52
N PRO A 247 -17.36 10.55 23.60
CA PRO A 247 -18.79 10.72 23.35
C PRO A 247 -19.25 10.17 21.99
N ASP A 248 -18.45 10.40 20.94
CA ASP A 248 -18.76 9.92 19.59
C ASP A 248 -18.75 8.39 19.51
N LEU A 249 -17.79 7.73 20.16
CA LEU A 249 -17.74 6.27 20.23
C LEU A 249 -18.91 5.71 21.03
N ALA A 250 -19.29 6.36 22.14
CA ALA A 250 -20.47 5.97 22.92
C ALA A 250 -21.75 6.02 22.06
N ILE A 251 -21.93 7.11 21.29
CA ILE A 251 -23.06 7.23 20.35
C ILE A 251 -22.97 6.15 19.26
N GLY A 252 -21.79 5.90 18.69
CA GLY A 252 -21.58 4.84 17.68
C GLY A 252 -21.95 3.45 18.20
N LEU A 253 -21.54 3.12 19.42
CA LEU A 253 -21.86 1.85 20.08
C LEU A 253 -23.37 1.68 20.27
N THR A 254 -24.10 2.72 20.68
CA THR A 254 -25.58 2.64 20.85
C THR A 254 -26.33 2.40 19.55
N ARG A 255 -25.74 2.72 18.39
CA ARG A 255 -26.33 2.49 17.07
C ARG A 255 -25.95 1.13 16.46
N SER A 256 -24.91 0.50 17.00
CA SER A 256 -24.44 -0.80 16.55
C SER A 256 -25.25 -1.94 17.17
N GLN A 257 -25.19 -3.14 16.58
CA GLN A 257 -25.78 -4.36 17.16
C GLN A 257 -24.88 -5.00 18.24
N ILE A 258 -23.84 -4.29 18.68
CA ILE A 258 -22.82 -4.80 19.60
C ILE A 258 -23.41 -4.88 21.00
N ASN A 259 -23.29 -6.03 21.64
CA ASN A 259 -23.69 -6.20 23.03
C ASN A 259 -22.48 -6.03 23.95
N LEU A 260 -22.42 -4.90 24.66
CA LEU A 260 -21.46 -4.64 25.74
C LEU A 260 -22.09 -4.76 27.14
N SER A 261 -23.28 -5.37 27.27
CA SER A 261 -23.91 -5.57 28.58
C SER A 261 -22.98 -6.35 29.51
N GLY A 262 -22.76 -5.82 30.72
CA GLY A 262 -21.85 -6.40 31.70
C GLY A 262 -20.39 -5.93 31.58
N VAL A 263 -19.99 -5.26 30.49
CA VAL A 263 -18.65 -4.67 30.35
C VAL A 263 -18.64 -3.30 31.01
N ARG A 264 -17.91 -3.15 32.11
CA ARG A 264 -17.79 -1.85 32.79
C ARG A 264 -16.84 -0.94 32.01
N THR A 265 -17.23 0.33 31.89
CA THR A 265 -16.51 1.33 31.10
C THR A 265 -16.09 2.53 31.93
N PHE A 266 -15.00 3.19 31.51
CA PHE A 266 -14.49 4.42 32.14
C PHE A 266 -14.15 5.47 31.09
N SER A 267 -14.32 6.75 31.42
CA SER A 267 -13.99 7.84 30.50
C SER A 267 -12.50 8.07 30.32
N THR A 268 -11.64 7.57 31.23
CA THR A 268 -10.18 7.71 31.14
C THR A 268 -9.48 6.44 31.60
N LEU A 269 -8.29 6.17 31.06
CA LEU A 269 -7.43 5.07 31.50
C LEU A 269 -7.10 5.17 32.99
N GLN A 270 -6.78 6.37 33.48
CA GLN A 270 -6.48 6.61 34.90
C GLN A 270 -7.57 6.09 35.83
N LYS A 271 -8.84 6.41 35.56
CA LYS A 271 -9.97 5.96 36.39
C LYS A 271 -10.13 4.44 36.38
N GLY A 272 -9.92 3.82 35.22
CA GLY A 272 -9.98 2.36 35.11
C GLY A 272 -8.87 1.68 35.89
N VAL A 273 -7.63 2.17 35.77
CA VAL A 273 -6.48 1.66 36.52
C VAL A 273 -6.68 1.83 38.03
N GLU A 274 -7.08 3.02 38.50
CA GLU A 274 -7.35 3.29 39.91
C GLU A 274 -8.40 2.34 40.48
N PHE A 275 -9.50 2.11 39.74
CA PHE A 275 -10.54 1.17 40.13
C PHE A 275 -10.02 -0.26 40.27
N CYS A 276 -9.25 -0.75 39.30
CA CYS A 276 -8.71 -2.11 39.33
C CYS A 276 -7.70 -2.30 40.47
N ILE A 277 -6.85 -1.30 40.74
CA ILE A 277 -5.92 -1.32 41.86
C ILE A 277 -6.66 -1.37 43.20
N GLN A 278 -7.68 -0.52 43.38
CA GLN A 278 -8.46 -0.50 44.62
C GLN A 278 -9.13 -1.85 44.87
N ARG A 279 -9.80 -2.40 43.87
CA ARG A 279 -10.49 -3.70 43.99
C ARG A 279 -9.54 -4.85 44.30
N LYS A 280 -8.32 -4.81 43.79
CA LYS A 280 -7.29 -5.82 44.10
C LYS A 280 -6.79 -5.73 45.54
N ARG A 281 -6.82 -4.55 46.17
CA ARG A 281 -6.50 -4.38 47.60
C ARG A 281 -7.61 -4.89 48.52
N GLU A 282 -8.84 -4.96 48.02
CA GLU A 282 -10.03 -5.41 48.77
C GLU A 282 -10.27 -6.93 48.69
N ARG A 283 -9.50 -7.66 47.87
CA ARG A 283 -9.50 -9.12 47.73
C ARG A 283 -8.36 -9.75 48.53
#